data_AF-A0A0B7FG37-F1
#
_entry.id   AF-A0A0B7FG37-F1
#
_cell.length_a   1.000
_cell.length_b   1.000
_cell.length_c   1.000
_cell.angle_alpha   90.00
_cell.angle_beta   90.00
_cell.angle_gamma   90.00
#
_symmetry.space_group_name_H-M   'P 1'
#
loop_
_entity.id
_entity.type
_entity.pdbx_description
1 polymer ?
#
loop_
_entity_poly.entity_id
_entity_poly.type
_entity_poly.pdbx_seq_one_letter_code
_entity_poly.pdbx_strand_id
1 'polypeptide(L)'
;MIIHIVMWKLKSQPADATQTQPPATFTDATATGVIQETQEQINAFKENSKREIAEALSKVPGPLSPMQFGAPLLPERSKGYEYALYSRFKDLKHLQDYAVSEAHVSVVNKVVKPRTEESLAYDIEVPDDA
;
A
#
# COMPACT_ATOMS: atom_id res chain seq x y z
N MET A 1 16.33 19.94 -0.19
CA MET A 1 15.74 18.73 0.45
C MET A 1 14.83 18.02 -0.54
N ILE A 2 14.64 16.68 -0.47
CA ILE A 2 13.67 15.97 -1.32
C ILE A 2 12.47 15.51 -0.49
N ILE A 3 11.26 15.74 -0.99
CA ILE A 3 10.02 15.14 -0.50
C ILE A 3 9.63 14.01 -1.45
N HIS A 4 9.46 12.81 -0.91
CA HIS A 4 8.97 11.63 -1.62
C HIS A 4 7.55 11.34 -1.14
N ILE A 5 6.58 11.37 -2.05
CA ILE A 5 5.17 11.06 -1.77
C ILE A 5 4.80 9.83 -2.57
N VAL A 6 4.30 8.79 -1.91
CA VAL A 6 3.76 7.61 -2.58
C VAL A 6 2.33 7.40 -2.14
N MET A 7 1.46 7.16 -3.12
CA MET A 7 0.03 6.92 -2.94
C MET A 7 -0.30 5.53 -3.46
N TRP A 8 -1.26 4.86 -2.82
CA TRP A 8 -1.64 3.50 -3.21
C TRP A 8 -3.15 3.28 -3.24
N LYS A 9 -3.58 2.47 -4.21
CA LYS A 9 -4.89 1.80 -4.23
C LYS A 9 -4.72 0.40 -3.68
N LEU A 10 -5.55 0.00 -2.72
CA LEU A 10 -5.47 -1.34 -2.13
C LEU A 10 -6.31 -2.32 -2.92
N LYS A 11 -5.85 -3.56 -2.92
CA LYS A 11 -6.68 -4.68 -3.35
C LYS A 11 -7.88 -4.83 -2.44
N SER A 12 -8.95 -5.42 -2.98
CA SER A 12 -10.10 -5.82 -2.17
C SER A 12 -9.88 -7.14 -1.42
N GLN A 13 -8.88 -7.93 -1.83
CA GLN A 13 -8.55 -9.25 -1.25
C GLN A 13 -7.06 -9.61 -1.40
N PRO A 14 -6.52 -10.55 -0.60
CA PRO A 14 -5.14 -11.02 -0.73
C PRO A 14 -4.92 -11.79 -2.04
N ALA A 15 -3.68 -11.77 -2.55
CA ALA A 15 -3.33 -12.44 -3.81
C ALA A 15 -3.47 -13.98 -3.75
N ASP A 16 -3.34 -14.58 -2.56
CA ASP A 16 -3.39 -16.03 -2.33
C ASP A 16 -4.78 -16.54 -1.91
N ALA A 17 -5.85 -15.77 -2.13
CA ALA A 17 -7.23 -16.25 -2.00
C ALA A 17 -7.60 -17.25 -3.11
N THR A 18 -6.76 -18.25 -3.36
CA THR A 18 -7.17 -19.48 -4.02
C THR A 18 -8.07 -20.26 -3.06
N GLN A 19 -9.36 -20.27 -3.40
CA GLN A 19 -10.45 -21.10 -2.90
C GLN A 19 -10.00 -22.35 -2.12
N THR A 20 -9.90 -22.27 -0.78
CA THR A 20 -9.97 -23.45 0.08
C THR A 20 -11.44 -23.82 0.26
N GLN A 21 -11.96 -24.57 -0.70
CA GLN A 21 -13.31 -25.12 -0.70
C GLN A 21 -13.41 -26.25 0.35
N PRO A 22 -14.34 -26.23 1.33
CA PRO A 22 -14.76 -27.45 2.01
C PRO A 22 -15.52 -28.36 1.01
N PRO A 23 -15.42 -29.70 1.12
CA PRO A 23 -15.99 -30.61 0.14
C PRO A 23 -17.49 -30.36 -0.03
N ALA A 24 -17.92 -30.16 -1.28
CA ALA A 24 -19.29 -29.81 -1.62
C ALA A 24 -20.23 -30.98 -1.31
N THR A 25 -21.19 -30.76 -0.41
CA THR A 25 -22.39 -31.59 -0.32
C THR A 25 -23.27 -31.23 -1.52
N PHE A 26 -23.36 -32.14 -2.49
CA PHE A 26 -24.17 -31.98 -3.69
C PHE A 26 -25.66 -31.95 -3.32
N THR A 27 -26.30 -30.78 -3.43
CA THR A 27 -27.71 -30.69 -3.84
C THR A 27 -27.92 -29.44 -4.68
N ASP A 28 -28.37 -29.72 -5.90
CA ASP A 28 -29.00 -28.89 -6.92
C ASP A 28 -28.21 -27.80 -7.66
N ALA A 29 -28.30 -27.91 -8.98
CA ALA A 29 -27.59 -27.15 -9.99
C ALA A 29 -28.37 -25.89 -10.38
N THR A 30 -27.93 -24.72 -9.93
CA THR A 30 -27.99 -23.43 -10.65
C THR A 30 -27.40 -22.34 -9.75
N ALA A 31 -26.11 -22.04 -9.90
CA ALA A 31 -25.54 -20.70 -9.70
C ALA A 31 -24.02 -20.74 -9.93
N THR A 32 -23.57 -20.00 -10.92
CA THR A 32 -22.18 -19.60 -11.14
C THR A 32 -21.68 -18.85 -9.90
N GLY A 33 -21.16 -19.58 -8.91
CA GLY A 33 -20.85 -19.05 -7.59
C GLY A 33 -19.51 -18.31 -7.54
N VAL A 34 -19.48 -17.06 -7.98
CA VAL A 34 -18.52 -16.09 -7.46
C VAL A 34 -19.06 -15.65 -6.10
N ILE A 35 -18.46 -16.15 -5.01
CA ILE A 35 -18.78 -15.64 -3.66
C ILE A 35 -18.22 -14.22 -3.61
N GLN A 36 -19.09 -13.24 -3.65
CA GLN A 36 -18.73 -11.83 -3.50
C GLN A 36 -18.35 -11.58 -2.03
N GLU A 37 -17.16 -11.07 -1.77
CA GLU A 37 -16.72 -10.70 -0.42
C GLU A 37 -17.67 -9.66 0.18
N THR A 38 -17.92 -9.77 1.48
CA THR A 38 -18.73 -8.74 2.15
C THR A 38 -17.96 -7.44 2.21
N GLN A 39 -18.65 -6.31 2.16
CA GLN A 39 -18.03 -5.00 2.29
C GLN A 39 -17.20 -4.87 3.58
N GLU A 40 -17.63 -5.54 4.65
CA GLU A 40 -16.92 -5.60 5.93
C GLU A 40 -15.57 -6.32 5.82
N GLN A 41 -15.53 -7.46 5.11
CA GLN A 41 -14.29 -8.20 4.86
C GLN A 41 -13.30 -7.39 4.03
N ILE A 42 -13.79 -6.70 2.99
CA ILE A 42 -12.98 -5.80 2.16
C ILE A 42 -12.40 -4.66 3.01
N ASN A 43 -13.23 -4.01 3.82
CA ASN A 43 -12.80 -2.92 4.69
C ASN A 43 -11.74 -3.39 5.70
N ALA A 44 -11.95 -4.56 6.32
CA ALA A 44 -11.01 -5.13 7.27
C ALA A 44 -9.65 -5.47 6.61
N PHE A 45 -9.67 -6.04 5.41
CA PHE A 45 -8.46 -6.32 4.64
C PHE A 45 -7.68 -5.03 4.33
N LYS A 46 -8.39 -3.98 3.91
CA LYS A 46 -7.79 -2.69 3.59
C LYS A 46 -7.20 -2.00 4.81
N GLU A 47 -7.89 -1.97 5.94
CA GLU A 47 -7.36 -1.40 7.18
C GLU A 47 -6.13 -2.17 7.70
N ASN A 48 -6.15 -3.50 7.65
CA ASN A 48 -4.98 -4.31 8.00
C ASN A 48 -3.81 -4.04 7.05
N SER A 49 -4.08 -3.93 5.74
CA SER A 49 -3.06 -3.63 4.74
C SER A 49 -2.38 -2.28 4.99
N LYS A 50 -3.16 -1.23 5.30
CA LYS A 50 -2.64 0.09 5.67
C LYS A 50 -1.68 0.00 6.86
N ARG A 51 -2.12 -0.67 7.94
CA ARG A 51 -1.33 -0.82 9.17
C ARG A 51 -0.01 -1.55 8.92
N GLU A 52 -0.06 -2.70 8.23
CA GLU A 52 1.12 -3.52 7.97
C GLU A 52 2.13 -2.81 7.05
N ILE A 53 1.65 -2.08 6.05
CA ILE A 53 2.51 -1.28 5.17
C ILE A 53 3.16 -0.13 5.95
N ALA A 54 2.39 0.61 6.73
CA ALA A 54 2.91 1.71 7.55
C ALA A 54 3.97 1.21 8.55
N GLU A 55 3.68 0.11 9.24
CA GLU A 55 4.60 -0.49 10.21
C GLU A 55 5.90 -0.97 9.52
N ALA A 56 5.79 -1.68 8.40
CA ALA A 56 6.95 -2.20 7.69
C ALA A 56 7.84 -1.07 7.14
N LEU A 57 7.23 -0.04 6.51
CA LEU A 57 7.96 1.09 5.95
C LEU A 57 8.59 1.96 7.05
N SER A 58 7.95 2.11 8.22
CA SER A 58 8.51 2.85 9.37
C SER A 58 9.85 2.31 9.87
N LYS A 59 10.15 1.04 9.59
CA LYS A 59 11.39 0.36 10.01
C LYS A 59 12.50 0.45 8.96
N VAL A 60 12.22 0.97 7.76
CA VAL A 60 13.21 1.08 6.69
C VAL A 60 14.08 2.32 6.93
N PRO A 61 15.42 2.16 7.02
CA PRO A 61 16.32 3.30 7.20
C PRO A 61 16.43 4.14 5.94
N GLY A 62 16.79 5.42 6.07
CA GLY A 62 17.06 6.33 4.96
C GLY A 62 16.24 7.63 5.02
N PRO A 63 14.90 7.58 5.12
CA PRO A 63 14.08 8.77 5.27
C PRO A 63 14.37 9.51 6.58
N LEU A 64 14.23 10.83 6.57
CA LEU A 64 14.24 11.67 7.75
C LEU A 64 12.96 11.44 8.57
N SER A 65 13.14 11.17 9.85
CA SER A 65 12.03 10.95 10.78
C SER A 65 11.39 12.26 11.27
N PRO A 66 10.08 12.26 11.60
CA PRO A 66 9.12 11.19 11.34
C PRO A 66 8.64 11.18 9.88
N MET A 67 8.36 9.98 9.36
CA MET A 67 7.54 9.82 8.15
C MET A 67 6.06 9.99 8.51
N GLN A 68 5.26 10.45 7.55
CA GLN A 68 3.82 10.65 7.74
C GLN A 68 3.04 9.70 6.85
N PHE A 69 2.10 8.97 7.43
CA PHE A 69 1.25 8.03 6.72
C PHE A 69 -0.21 8.35 7.03
N GLY A 70 -1.06 8.43 6.01
CA GLY A 70 -2.44 8.83 6.24
C GLY A 70 -3.36 8.68 5.05
N ALA A 71 -4.66 8.75 5.34
CA ALA A 71 -5.73 8.76 4.36
C ALA A 71 -5.86 10.13 3.67
N PRO A 72 -6.44 10.21 2.46
CA PRO A 72 -6.73 11.49 1.83
C PRO A 72 -7.74 12.29 2.66
N LEU A 73 -7.44 13.57 2.91
CA LEU A 73 -8.36 14.50 3.57
C LEU A 73 -9.54 14.90 2.68
N LEU A 74 -9.39 14.76 1.36
CA LEU A 74 -10.43 15.02 0.35
C LEU A 74 -10.64 13.75 -0.49
N PRO A 75 -11.40 12.75 0.00
CA PRO A 75 -11.58 11.46 -0.67
C PRO A 75 -12.13 11.58 -2.10
N GLU A 76 -13.01 12.55 -2.36
CA GLU A 76 -13.60 12.79 -3.69
C GLU A 76 -12.55 13.14 -4.76
N ARG A 77 -11.39 13.66 -4.35
CA ARG A 77 -10.27 14.02 -5.24
C ARG A 77 -9.19 12.94 -5.28
N SER A 78 -9.34 11.87 -4.50
CA SER A 78 -8.30 10.85 -4.36
C SER A 78 -8.29 9.85 -5.51
N LYS A 79 -9.28 9.85 -6.41
CA LYS A 79 -9.36 8.93 -7.56
C LYS A 79 -9.16 7.45 -7.17
N GLY A 80 -9.61 7.08 -5.98
CA GLY A 80 -9.50 5.72 -5.44
C GLY A 80 -8.16 5.40 -4.77
N TYR A 81 -7.20 6.33 -4.67
CA TYR A 81 -6.05 6.18 -3.79
C TYR A 81 -6.50 6.37 -2.34
N GLU A 82 -6.17 5.41 -1.49
CA GLU A 82 -6.78 5.27 -0.16
C GLU A 82 -5.86 5.75 0.96
N TYR A 83 -4.57 5.86 0.69
CA TYR A 83 -3.57 6.36 1.62
C TYR A 83 -2.31 6.80 0.88
N ALA A 84 -1.49 7.58 1.58
CA ALA A 84 -0.20 8.03 1.13
C ALA A 84 0.87 7.93 2.24
N LEU A 85 2.12 7.76 1.82
CA LEU A 85 3.31 7.94 2.64
C LEU A 85 4.00 9.21 2.16
N TYR A 86 4.28 10.10 3.10
CA TYR A 86 5.10 11.28 2.93
C TYR A 86 6.42 11.06 3.68
N SER A 87 7.52 11.12 2.92
CA SER A 87 8.88 10.90 3.40
C SER A 87 9.77 12.05 2.97
N ARG A 88 10.74 12.41 3.81
CA ARG A 88 11.73 13.45 3.50
C ARG A 88 13.11 12.82 3.39
N PHE A 89 13.91 13.28 2.44
CA PHE A 89 15.30 12.87 2.26
C PHE A 89 16.18 14.09 2.21
N LYS A 90 17.43 13.93 2.67
CA LYS A 90 18.41 15.02 2.70
C LYS A 90 18.61 15.62 1.31
N ASP A 91 18.82 14.75 0.33
CA ASP A 91 19.09 15.08 -1.07
C ASP A 91 18.68 13.91 -1.98
N LEU A 92 18.80 14.11 -3.30
CA LEU A 92 18.47 13.12 -4.31
C LEU A 92 19.26 11.82 -4.15
N LYS A 93 20.53 11.90 -3.73
CA LYS A 93 21.37 10.72 -3.56
C LYS A 93 20.82 9.80 -2.47
N HIS A 94 20.38 10.36 -1.34
CA HIS A 94 19.80 9.56 -0.26
C HIS A 94 18.49 8.87 -0.68
N LEU A 95 17.67 9.52 -1.53
CA LEU A 95 16.49 8.89 -2.10
C LEU A 95 16.86 7.74 -3.04
N GLN A 96 17.86 7.93 -3.91
CA GLN A 96 18.32 6.88 -4.84
C GLN A 96 18.89 5.68 -4.09
N ASP A 97 19.73 5.91 -3.08
CA ASP A 97 20.30 4.85 -2.24
C ASP A 97 19.19 4.08 -1.49
N TYR A 98 18.18 4.80 -0.98
CA TYR A 98 17.00 4.19 -0.35
C TYR A 98 16.22 3.31 -1.33
N ALA A 99 15.97 3.81 -2.54
CA ALA A 99 15.14 3.14 -3.55
C ALA A 99 15.66 1.73 -3.91
N VAL A 100 16.99 1.57 -3.96
CA VAL A 100 17.65 0.30 -4.28
C VAL A 100 18.10 -0.51 -3.06
N SER A 101 17.92 0.02 -1.86
CA SER A 101 18.34 -0.66 -0.63
C SER A 101 17.58 -1.98 -0.44
N GLU A 102 18.28 -3.02 0.02
CA GLU A 102 17.69 -4.34 0.24
C GLU A 102 16.51 -4.27 1.22
N ALA A 103 16.63 -3.46 2.27
CA ALA A 103 15.57 -3.25 3.25
C ALA A 103 14.29 -2.69 2.60
N HIS A 104 14.41 -1.64 1.77
CA HIS A 104 13.28 -1.05 1.06
C HIS A 104 12.69 -2.03 0.04
N VAL A 105 13.53 -2.60 -0.84
CA VAL A 105 13.10 -3.52 -1.91
C VAL A 105 12.40 -4.76 -1.33
N SER A 106 12.90 -5.29 -0.20
CA SER A 106 12.27 -6.40 0.52
C SER A 106 10.87 -6.04 1.03
N VAL A 107 10.71 -4.88 1.67
CA VAL A 107 9.39 -4.40 2.14
C VAL A 107 8.44 -4.16 0.96
N VAL A 108 8.90 -3.51 -0.11
CA VAL A 108 8.08 -3.27 -1.30
C VAL A 108 7.58 -4.59 -1.91
N ASN A 109 8.47 -5.56 -2.08
CA ASN A 109 8.11 -6.82 -2.73
C ASN A 109 7.28 -7.75 -1.84
N LYS A 110 7.57 -7.82 -0.54
CA LYS A 110 6.92 -8.77 0.39
C LYS A 110 5.69 -8.21 1.09
N VAL A 111 5.61 -6.89 1.28
CA VAL A 111 4.53 -6.25 2.05
C VAL A 111 3.66 -5.40 1.14
N VAL A 112 4.23 -4.47 0.39
CA VAL A 112 3.47 -3.47 -0.38
C VAL A 112 2.78 -4.10 -1.60
N LYS A 113 3.54 -4.65 -2.55
CA LYS A 113 3.01 -5.19 -3.82
C LYS A 113 1.89 -6.24 -3.65
N PRO A 114 1.95 -7.15 -2.66
CA PRO A 114 0.86 -8.11 -2.46
C PRO A 114 -0.48 -7.46 -2.10
N ARG A 115 -0.48 -6.26 -1.50
CA ARG A 115 -1.66 -5.56 -0.96
C ARG A 115 -2.16 -4.41 -1.84
N THR A 116 -1.36 -3.95 -2.80
CA THR A 116 -1.67 -2.78 -3.63
C THR A 116 -1.98 -3.18 -5.07
N GLU A 117 -3.01 -2.56 -5.65
CA GLU A 117 -3.33 -2.69 -7.09
C GLU A 117 -2.50 -1.73 -7.92
N GLU A 118 -2.42 -0.49 -7.45
CA GLU A 118 -1.80 0.62 -8.16
C GLU A 118 -1.03 1.48 -7.18
N SER A 119 0.09 2.02 -7.63
CA SER A 119 0.92 2.96 -6.87
C SER A 119 1.31 4.14 -7.74
N LEU A 120 1.33 5.33 -7.16
CA LEU A 120 1.78 6.56 -7.81
C LEU A 120 2.77 7.26 -6.89
N ALA A 121 3.93 7.62 -7.42
CA ALA A 121 4.99 8.28 -6.66
C ALA A 121 5.35 9.63 -7.27
N TYR A 122 5.59 10.63 -6.41
CA TYR A 122 6.08 11.95 -6.76
C TYR A 122 7.30 12.28 -5.91
N ASP A 123 8.33 12.78 -6.58
CA ASP A 123 9.53 13.32 -5.94
C ASP A 123 9.56 14.82 -6.20
N ILE A 124 9.61 15.60 -5.11
CA ILE A 124 9.59 17.05 -5.14
C ILE A 124 10.88 17.55 -4.51
N GLU A 125 11.67 18.29 -5.29
CA GLU A 125 12.82 19.02 -4.77
C GLU A 125 12.35 20.33 -4.15
N VAL A 126 12.68 20.51 -2.86
CA VAL A 126 12.41 21.74 -2.11
C VAL A 126 13.73 22.51 -2.02
N PRO A 127 13.81 23.70 -2.65
CA PRO A 127 14.92 24.63 -2.51
C PRO A 127 15.15 25.04 -1.06
N ASP A 128 16.38 25.41 -0.71
CA ASP A 128 16.72 25.80 0.67
C ASP A 128 16.16 27.18 1.08
N ASP A 129 15.65 27.96 0.13
CA ASP A 129 15.05 29.29 0.32
C ASP A 129 13.50 29.28 0.40
N ALA A 130 12.89 28.10 0.44
CA ALA A 130 11.44 27.89 0.46
C ALA A 130 10.81 27.88 1.87
#